data_AF-A0A520HHY0-F1
#
_entry.id   AF-A0A520HHY0-F1
#
_cell.length_a   1.000
_cell.length_b   1.000
_cell.length_c   1.000
_cell.angle_alpha   90.00
_cell.angle_beta   90.00
_cell.angle_gamma   90.00
#
_symmetry.space_group_name_H-M   'P 1'
#
loop_
_entity.id
_entity.type
_entity.pdbx_description
1 polymer ?
#
loop_
_entity_poly.entity_id
_entity_poly.type
_entity_poly.pdbx_seq_one_letter_code
_entity_poly.pdbx_strand_id
1 'polypeptide(L)'
;MKNKILMLLFAFVCLTATYSCSKLDEKVLDESSVAGLNDKQQAEGIIAPVYAKLEDIFIHTNYFALQEISTDEAILPFRGGTDWGDNGIYLQLHQHENISTDV
;
A
#
# COMPACT_ATOMS: atom_id res chain seq x y z
N MET A 1 -26.58 22.38 48.48
CA MET A 1 -25.11 22.34 48.22
C MET A 1 -24.77 21.54 46.97
N LYS A 2 -25.47 20.43 46.68
CA LYS A 2 -25.28 19.58 45.48
C LYS A 2 -25.30 20.33 44.13
N ASN A 3 -26.23 21.27 43.94
CA ASN A 3 -26.33 22.04 42.68
C ASN A 3 -25.20 23.08 42.49
N LYS A 4 -24.63 23.60 43.59
CA LYS A 4 -23.47 24.50 43.55
C LYS A 4 -22.19 23.73 43.21
N ILE A 5 -22.05 22.52 43.71
CA ILE A 5 -20.95 21.60 43.36
C ILE A 5 -21.05 21.20 41.88
N LEU A 6 -22.25 20.91 41.37
CA LEU A 6 -22.46 20.57 39.96
C LEU A 6 -22.11 21.73 39.02
N MET A 7 -22.48 22.96 39.37
CA MET A 7 -22.08 24.17 38.62
C MET A 7 -20.56 24.36 38.60
N LEU A 8 -19.89 24.14 39.73
CA LEU A 8 -18.43 24.24 39.84
C LEU A 8 -17.71 23.19 38.98
N LEU A 9 -18.26 21.98 38.93
CA LEU A 9 -17.76 20.88 38.12
C LEU A 9 -17.93 21.18 36.62
N PHE A 10 -19.08 21.74 36.23
CA PHE A 10 -19.34 22.16 34.85
C PHE A 10 -18.41 23.30 34.40
N ALA A 11 -18.19 24.30 35.27
CA ALA A 11 -17.26 25.39 35.00
C ALA A 11 -15.80 24.90 34.86
N PHE A 12 -15.40 23.91 35.66
CA PHE A 12 -14.07 23.31 35.56
C PHE A 12 -13.88 22.55 34.23
N VAL A 13 -14.88 21.81 33.77
CA VAL A 13 -14.86 21.12 32.47
C VAL A 13 -14.83 22.11 31.30
N CYS A 14 -15.58 23.20 31.36
CA CYS A 14 -15.52 24.24 30.33
C CYS A 14 -14.15 24.92 30.25
N LEU A 15 -13.46 25.08 31.39
CA LEU A 15 -12.14 25.70 31.42
C LEU A 15 -11.07 24.82 30.77
N THR A 16 -11.11 23.50 30.99
CA THR A 16 -10.15 22.55 30.39
C THR A 16 -10.41 22.29 28.91
N ALA A 17 -11.66 22.42 28.44
CA ALA A 17 -12.03 22.25 27.03
C ALA A 17 -11.39 23.30 26.08
N THR A 18 -10.93 24.44 26.59
CA THR A 18 -10.31 25.49 25.77
C THR A 18 -8.83 25.25 25.44
N TYR A 19 -8.17 24.28 26.10
CA TYR A 19 -6.75 23.95 25.89
C TYR A 19 -6.49 22.93 24.76
N SER A 20 -7.53 22.54 24.00
CA SER A 20 -7.44 21.48 22.98
C SER A 20 -6.94 21.94 21.60
N CYS A 21 -6.58 23.22 21.42
CA CYS A 21 -6.14 23.74 20.12
C CYS A 21 -4.61 23.84 20.07
N SER A 22 -3.94 22.71 19.87
CA SER A 22 -2.49 22.68 19.61
C SER A 22 -2.24 22.84 18.11
N LYS A 23 -1.48 23.88 17.73
CA LYS A 23 -0.86 23.92 16.39
C LYS A 23 0.30 22.92 16.40
N LEU A 24 0.12 21.81 15.70
CA LEU A 24 1.13 20.78 15.53
C LEU A 24 1.81 21.02 14.18
N ASP A 25 3.05 21.48 14.21
CA ASP A 25 3.90 21.50 13.02
C ASP A 25 4.40 20.07 12.78
N GLU A 26 3.79 19.38 11.82
CA GLU A 26 4.21 18.03 11.44
C GLU A 26 5.60 18.09 10.79
N LYS A 27 6.54 17.35 11.37
CA LYS A 27 7.80 17.06 10.70
C LYS A 27 7.60 15.78 9.90
N VAL A 28 7.41 15.91 8.59
CA VAL A 28 7.32 14.78 7.67
C VAL A 28 8.70 14.10 7.62
N LEU A 29 8.79 12.88 8.16
CA LEU A 29 10.03 12.10 8.23
C LEU A 29 10.05 10.96 7.21
N ASP A 30 8.88 10.42 6.87
CA ASP A 30 8.73 9.22 6.05
C ASP A 30 8.34 9.49 4.59
N GLU A 31 8.16 10.77 4.22
CA GLU A 31 7.90 11.17 2.83
C GLU A 31 9.00 12.10 2.32
N SER A 32 9.54 11.82 1.14
CA SER A 32 10.41 12.74 0.42
C SER A 32 9.56 13.88 -0.15
N SER A 33 9.42 14.96 0.63
CA SER A 33 8.78 16.18 0.12
C SER A 33 9.54 16.69 -1.10
N VAL A 34 8.86 16.69 -2.25
CA VAL A 34 9.37 17.30 -3.50
C VAL A 34 9.30 18.83 -3.46
N ALA A 35 8.68 19.41 -2.43
CA ALA A 35 8.53 20.85 -2.30
C ALA A 35 9.88 21.53 -2.04
N GLY A 36 10.22 22.50 -2.89
CA GLY A 36 11.46 23.28 -2.78
C GLY A 36 12.69 22.65 -3.44
N LEU A 37 12.56 21.47 -4.07
CA LEU A 37 13.61 20.89 -4.89
C LEU A 37 13.66 21.55 -6.27
N ASN A 38 14.85 21.80 -6.80
CA ASN A 38 15.01 22.18 -8.21
C ASN A 38 14.83 20.97 -9.14
N ASP A 39 14.66 21.23 -10.44
CA ASP A 39 14.40 20.19 -11.46
C ASP A 39 15.44 19.06 -11.45
N LYS A 40 16.71 19.38 -11.21
CA LYS A 40 17.78 18.38 -11.16
C LYS A 40 17.63 17.46 -9.94
N GLN A 41 17.38 18.03 -8.76
CA GLN A 41 17.19 17.26 -7.53
C GLN A 41 15.96 16.36 -7.60
N GLN A 42 14.88 16.85 -8.21
CA GLN A 42 13.69 16.03 -8.46
C GLN A 42 14.01 14.86 -9.39
N ALA A 43 14.67 15.13 -10.53
CA ALA A 43 15.07 14.10 -11.48
C ALA A 43 15.98 13.04 -10.83
N GLU A 44 16.99 13.45 -10.07
CA GLU A 44 17.90 12.53 -9.38
C GLU A 44 17.19 11.71 -8.29
N GLY A 45 16.25 12.31 -7.57
CA GLY A 45 15.49 11.64 -6.51
C GLY A 45 14.51 10.58 -7.01
N ILE A 46 13.95 10.74 -8.21
CA ILE A 46 12.97 9.78 -8.76
C ILE A 46 13.58 8.61 -9.54
N ILE A 47 14.86 8.67 -9.93
CA ILE A 47 15.48 7.61 -10.73
C ILE A 47 15.41 6.27 -10.00
N ALA A 48 15.84 6.21 -8.73
CA ALA A 48 15.84 4.97 -7.97
C ALA A 48 14.44 4.32 -7.84
N PRO A 49 13.38 5.01 -7.39
CA PRO A 49 12.05 4.40 -7.28
C PRO A 49 11.44 4.03 -8.63
N VAL A 50 11.73 4.75 -9.72
CA VAL A 50 11.28 4.38 -11.07
C VAL A 50 11.89 3.05 -11.50
N TYR A 51 13.21 2.88 -11.33
CA TYR A 51 13.88 1.64 -11.69
C TYR A 51 13.55 0.48 -10.74
N ALA A 52 13.25 0.77 -9.47
CA ALA A 52 12.83 -0.26 -8.51
C ALA A 52 11.55 -1.01 -8.94
N LYS A 53 10.71 -0.39 -9.78
CA LYS A 53 9.51 -1.06 -10.34
C LYS A 53 9.83 -2.11 -11.40
N LEU A 54 11.04 -2.14 -11.96
CA LEU A 54 11.39 -3.15 -12.96
C LEU A 54 11.39 -4.56 -12.39
N GLU A 55 11.82 -4.75 -11.14
CA GLU A 55 11.81 -6.06 -10.48
C GLU A 55 10.40 -6.65 -10.45
N ASP A 56 9.41 -5.83 -10.11
CA ASP A 56 8.00 -6.21 -9.99
C ASP A 56 7.42 -6.77 -11.29
N ILE A 57 7.88 -6.29 -12.45
CA ILE A 57 7.45 -6.77 -13.77
C ILE A 57 7.88 -8.23 -14.00
N PHE A 58 9.06 -8.59 -13.50
CA PHE A 58 9.67 -9.90 -13.73
C PHE A 58 9.34 -10.95 -12.65
N ILE A 59 8.38 -10.65 -11.77
CA ILE A 59 7.89 -11.61 -10.78
C ILE A 59 6.91 -12.59 -11.44
N HIS A 60 7.00 -13.86 -11.08
CA HIS A 60 6.13 -14.96 -11.53
C HIS A 60 4.64 -14.81 -11.20
N THR A 61 4.24 -13.74 -10.52
CA THR A 61 2.83 -13.40 -10.21
C THR A 61 2.31 -12.22 -11.03
N ASN A 62 3.15 -11.62 -11.87
CA ASN A 62 2.84 -10.43 -12.65
C ASN A 62 3.06 -10.70 -14.14
N TYR A 63 3.68 -9.74 -14.85
CA TYR A 63 3.79 -9.77 -16.31
C TYR A 63 4.60 -10.96 -16.82
N PHE A 64 5.66 -11.35 -16.12
CA PHE A 64 6.44 -12.53 -16.46
C PHE A 64 5.59 -13.79 -16.51
N ALA A 65 4.65 -13.96 -15.56
CA ALA A 65 3.75 -15.11 -15.54
C ALA A 65 2.92 -15.21 -16.83
N LEU A 66 2.39 -14.06 -17.29
CA LEU A 66 1.56 -14.00 -18.50
C LEU A 66 2.34 -14.36 -19.75
N GLN A 67 3.61 -13.97 -19.84
CA GLN A 67 4.45 -14.27 -21.01
C GLN A 67 4.94 -15.71 -21.02
N GLU A 68 5.23 -16.30 -19.86
CA GLU A 68 5.89 -17.60 -19.76
C GLU A 68 4.89 -18.74 -19.55
N ILE A 69 4.02 -18.63 -18.54
CA ILE A 69 3.11 -19.72 -18.12
C ILE A 69 2.02 -19.97 -19.17
N SER A 70 1.65 -18.96 -19.96
CA SER A 70 0.72 -19.14 -21.08
C SER A 70 1.36 -19.79 -22.31
N THR A 71 2.67 -20.06 -22.29
CA THR A 71 3.41 -20.66 -23.41
C THR A 71 3.90 -22.06 -23.07
N ASP A 72 4.64 -22.68 -23.98
CA ASP A 72 5.32 -23.96 -23.78
C ASP A 72 6.70 -23.82 -23.11
N GLU A 73 7.13 -22.61 -22.76
CA GLU A 73 8.46 -22.35 -22.18
C GLU A 73 8.54 -22.74 -20.69
N ALA A 74 7.45 -22.55 -19.93
CA ALA A 74 7.42 -22.81 -18.50
C ALA A 74 6.05 -23.25 -17.99
N ILE A 75 6.06 -23.96 -16.85
CA ILE A 75 4.85 -24.30 -16.09
C ILE A 75 5.06 -24.05 -14.61
N LEU A 76 3.98 -23.66 -13.92
CA LEU A 76 3.92 -23.57 -12.46
C LEU A 76 3.03 -24.73 -11.96
N PRO A 77 3.62 -25.88 -11.59
CA PRO A 77 2.86 -27.08 -11.28
C PRO A 77 2.29 -27.00 -9.85
N PHE A 78 1.00 -27.27 -9.71
CA PHE A 78 0.39 -27.52 -8.41
C PHE A 78 0.96 -28.81 -7.81
N ARG A 79 1.62 -28.72 -6.65
CA ARG A 79 2.28 -29.86 -5.99
C ARG A 79 1.42 -30.54 -4.92
N GLY A 80 0.15 -30.17 -4.82
CA GLY A 80 -0.78 -30.67 -3.80
C GLY A 80 -0.68 -29.91 -2.48
N GLY A 81 -1.69 -30.07 -1.62
CA GLY A 81 -1.75 -29.36 -0.34
C GLY A 81 -1.96 -27.86 -0.53
N THR A 82 -1.11 -27.05 0.11
CA THR A 82 -1.14 -25.57 0.07
C THR A 82 -0.20 -24.98 -0.97
N ASP A 83 0.61 -25.80 -1.63
CA ASP A 83 1.76 -25.32 -2.41
C ASP A 83 1.38 -25.10 -3.87
N TRP A 84 1.52 -23.85 -4.34
CA TRP A 84 1.41 -23.47 -5.75
C TRP A 84 0.03 -23.75 -6.39
N GLY A 85 -1.02 -23.79 -5.55
CA GLY A 85 -2.37 -24.05 -5.99
C GLY A 85 -3.05 -22.83 -6.58
N ASP A 86 -2.85 -21.64 -5.99
CA ASP A 86 -3.35 -20.33 -6.42
C ASP A 86 -4.74 -20.35 -7.07
N ASN A 87 -5.67 -21.10 -6.49
CA ASN A 87 -7.03 -21.32 -7.01
C ASN A 87 -7.12 -21.79 -8.48
N GLY A 88 -6.05 -22.36 -9.01
CA GLY A 88 -5.96 -22.85 -10.39
C GLY A 88 -5.63 -21.78 -11.43
N ILE A 89 -5.34 -20.53 -11.06
CA ILE A 89 -5.15 -19.44 -12.03
C ILE A 89 -4.03 -19.73 -13.04
N TYR A 90 -2.91 -20.30 -12.59
CA TYR A 90 -1.78 -20.62 -13.49
C TYR A 90 -2.07 -21.83 -14.37
N LEU A 91 -2.94 -22.75 -13.93
CA LEU A 91 -3.38 -23.87 -14.75
C LEU A 91 -4.32 -23.37 -15.85
N GLN A 92 -5.29 -22.51 -15.51
CA GLN A 92 -6.18 -21.87 -16.47
C GLN A 92 -5.41 -21.02 -17.48
N LEU A 93 -4.39 -20.28 -17.01
CA LEU A 93 -3.51 -19.48 -17.86
C LEU A 93 -2.77 -20.33 -18.89
N HIS A 94 -2.17 -21.45 -18.45
CA HIS A 94 -1.48 -22.39 -19.33
C HIS A 94 -2.44 -23.12 -20.31
N GLN A 95 -3.67 -23.36 -19.88
CA GLN A 95 -4.71 -23.97 -20.71
C GLN A 95 -5.43 -22.97 -21.64
N HIS A 96 -5.14 -21.68 -21.52
CA HIS A 96 -5.83 -20.59 -22.20
C HIS A 96 -7.35 -20.55 -21.94
N GLU A 97 -7.78 -20.87 -20.71
CA GLU A 97 -9.18 -20.91 -20.27
C GLU A 97 -9.55 -19.75 -19.31
N ASN A 98 -8.81 -18.64 -19.35
CA ASN A 98 -8.99 -17.49 -18.45
C ASN A 98 -10.40 -16.88 -18.53
N ILE A 99 -10.95 -16.46 -17.38
CA ILE A 99 -12.24 -15.76 -17.30
C ILE A 99 -12.07 -14.34 -16.75
N SER A 100 -12.94 -13.41 -17.12
CA SER A 100 -12.81 -12.00 -16.71
C SER A 100 -13.08 -11.74 -15.21
N THR A 101 -13.38 -12.79 -14.44
CA THR A 101 -13.80 -12.72 -13.04
C THR A 101 -12.84 -13.40 -12.09
N ASP A 102 -11.64 -13.75 -12.55
CA ASP A 102 -10.60 -14.30 -11.68
C ASP A 102 -10.13 -13.18 -10.72
N VAL A 103 -10.55 -13.29 -9.46
CA VAL A 103 -10.14 -12.43 -8.33
C VAL A 103 -9.22 -13.22 -7.42
#